data_AF-A0A9X3NGE0-F1
#
_entry.id   AF-A0A9X3NGE0-F1
#
_cell.length_a   1.000
_cell.length_b   1.000
_cell.length_c   1.000
_cell.angle_alpha   90.00
_cell.angle_beta   90.00
_cell.angle_gamma   90.00
#
_symmetry.space_group_name_H-M   'P 1'
#
loop_
_entity.id
_entity.type
_entity.pdbx_description
1 polymer ?
#
loop_
_entity_poly.entity_id
_entity_poly.type
_entity_poly.pdbx_seq_one_letter_code
_entity_poly.pdbx_strand_id
1 'polypeptide(L)'
;MESASHLHRMSCHCTAIAGRMGLDAELIGAASRLHDVGMDNIAQRAAPLTAAERDQVEDHPRVGHAMLSGSGVPSFEMAAKIALTHHERFDGDGYPQGLSGNKIPIAGRIAAVADTFDALTTDRVYRLAGTVDDAVATMRSERGRQFDPTVLDAFLDGLDDAVKVLVLHPARASAPQVEETFLTLQAAADTLRISPSRLRRWSDEGRIDTLRTPGGHRRFPLDGVRRLADEIGVQPVVRPVDAPQGPVPVLADTLRGHGPKLAAAAAQSIYRNGPVGWFGLPAAGETMETWLTALVDGCERGQYPAVEAATDALMRQAHAHAATLLERHMFLDRFSQLTMRLVLRAEPDAEEFGKARRLFSSIEQHQLDVTRPAGFEPATSRSGAQNRAHDRRPSPL
;
A
#
# COMPACT_ATOMS: atom_id res chain seq x y z
N MET A 1 -4.01 8.42 -7.17
CA MET A 1 -3.47 9.79 -7.10
C MET A 1 -2.07 9.70 -7.63
N GLU A 2 -1.71 10.50 -8.63
CA GLU A 2 -0.33 10.56 -9.10
C GLU A 2 0.62 10.79 -7.92
N SER A 3 1.76 10.11 -7.92
CA SER A 3 2.69 10.26 -6.81
C SER A 3 3.27 11.68 -6.79
N ALA A 4 3.43 12.28 -5.62
CA ALA A 4 4.10 13.59 -5.49
C ALA A 4 5.50 13.61 -6.14
N SER A 5 6.14 12.43 -6.25
CA SER A 5 7.41 12.24 -6.96
C SER A 5 7.26 12.42 -8.47
N HIS A 6 6.20 11.89 -9.09
CA HIS A 6 5.90 12.09 -10.52
C HIS A 6 5.69 13.58 -10.85
N LEU A 7 4.88 14.29 -10.06
CA LEU A 7 4.66 15.72 -10.27
C LEU A 7 5.97 16.53 -10.18
N HIS A 8 6.87 16.15 -9.28
CA HIS A 8 8.17 16.80 -9.16
C HIS A 8 9.07 16.52 -10.38
N ARG A 9 9.17 15.26 -10.80
CA ARG A 9 9.95 14.88 -11.99
C ARG A 9 9.41 15.54 -13.26
N MET A 10 8.09 15.57 -13.44
CA MET A 10 7.43 16.30 -14.52
C MET A 10 7.80 17.78 -14.55
N SER A 11 7.82 18.42 -13.38
CA SER A 11 8.25 19.82 -13.25
C SER A 11 9.71 19.99 -13.69
N CYS A 12 10.61 19.16 -13.17
CA CYS A 12 12.05 19.21 -13.48
C CYS A 12 12.36 18.94 -14.95
N HIS A 13 11.78 17.89 -15.54
CA HIS A 13 11.98 17.53 -16.95
C HIS A 13 11.48 18.65 -17.87
N CYS A 14 10.27 19.17 -17.63
CA CYS A 14 9.73 20.28 -18.41
C CYS A 14 10.58 21.55 -18.31
N THR A 15 11.05 21.92 -17.11
CA THR A 15 11.98 23.05 -16.92
C THR A 15 13.29 22.84 -17.68
N ALA A 16 13.87 21.65 -17.61
CA ALA A 16 15.14 21.33 -18.26
C ALA A 16 15.06 21.39 -19.79
N ILE A 17 13.96 20.91 -20.37
CA ILE A 17 13.72 20.97 -21.82
C ILE A 17 13.46 22.42 -22.25
N ALA A 18 12.54 23.12 -21.57
CA ALA A 18 12.18 24.49 -21.90
C ALA A 18 13.38 25.44 -21.82
N GLY A 19 14.25 25.27 -20.82
CA GLY A 19 15.47 26.06 -20.67
C GLY A 19 16.45 25.90 -21.83
N ARG A 20 16.64 24.66 -22.32
CA ARG A 20 17.49 24.37 -23.50
C ARG A 20 16.93 24.97 -24.78
N MET A 21 15.62 25.12 -24.87
CA MET A 21 14.92 25.72 -26.00
C MET A 21 14.79 27.25 -25.91
N GLY A 22 15.32 27.88 -24.85
CA GLY A 22 15.23 29.32 -24.64
C GLY A 22 13.81 29.83 -24.32
N LEU A 23 12.98 28.97 -23.73
CA LEU A 23 11.60 29.29 -23.33
C LEU A 23 11.50 29.66 -21.84
N ASP A 24 10.31 30.08 -21.41
CA ASP A 24 10.03 30.35 -20.00
C ASP A 24 9.94 29.03 -19.19
N ALA A 25 11.10 28.57 -18.73
CA ALA A 25 11.27 27.28 -18.08
C ALA A 25 10.61 27.19 -16.70
N GLU A 26 10.51 28.32 -15.99
CA GLU A 26 9.87 28.38 -14.67
C GLU A 26 8.35 28.25 -14.83
N LEU A 27 7.75 29.00 -15.76
CA LEU A 27 6.33 28.94 -16.03
C LEU A 27 5.89 27.56 -16.52
N ILE A 28 6.60 27.00 -17.51
CA ILE A 28 6.27 25.70 -18.10
C ILE A 28 6.44 24.58 -17.07
N GLY A 29 7.53 24.59 -16.30
CA GLY A 29 7.76 23.58 -15.25
C GLY A 29 6.80 23.68 -14.09
N ALA A 30 6.40 24.89 -13.67
CA ALA A 30 5.41 25.05 -12.61
C ALA A 30 4.01 24.59 -13.05
N ALA A 31 3.63 24.90 -14.30
CA ALA A 31 2.34 24.56 -14.88
C ALA A 31 2.18 23.06 -15.19
N SER A 32 3.26 22.35 -15.56
CA SER A 32 3.20 20.93 -15.92
C SER A 32 2.73 20.02 -14.78
N ARG A 33 2.86 20.45 -13.51
CA ARG A 33 2.37 19.72 -12.33
C ARG A 33 0.85 19.53 -12.28
N LEU A 34 0.11 20.22 -13.14
CA LEU A 34 -1.34 20.16 -13.20
C LEU A 34 -1.84 19.48 -14.49
N HIS A 35 -0.97 18.80 -15.25
CA HIS A 35 -1.34 18.18 -16.52
C HIS A 35 -2.49 17.16 -16.35
N ASP A 36 -2.46 16.37 -15.28
CA ASP A 36 -3.43 15.32 -14.96
C ASP A 36 -4.49 15.75 -13.91
N VAL A 37 -4.67 17.06 -13.67
CA VAL A 37 -5.62 17.55 -12.64
C VAL A 37 -7.08 17.11 -12.89
N GLY A 38 -7.42 16.81 -14.14
CA GLY A 38 -8.75 16.31 -14.54
C GLY A 38 -8.94 14.80 -14.40
N MET A 39 -7.92 14.04 -13.98
CA MET A 39 -7.92 12.58 -13.97
C MET A 39 -8.79 11.99 -12.84
N ASP A 40 -9.71 11.08 -13.18
CA ASP A 40 -10.55 10.34 -12.22
C ASP A 40 -9.84 9.06 -11.70
N ASN A 41 -10.26 8.54 -10.54
CA ASN A 41 -9.71 7.35 -9.91
C ASN A 41 -9.94 6.05 -10.69
N ILE A 42 -10.79 6.06 -11.72
CA ILE A 42 -11.03 4.91 -12.62
C ILE A 42 -9.74 4.48 -13.35
N ALA A 43 -8.85 5.43 -13.67
CA ALA A 43 -7.54 5.15 -14.28
C ALA A 43 -6.58 4.33 -13.39
N GLN A 44 -6.90 4.15 -12.09
CA GLN A 44 -6.05 3.47 -11.11
C GLN A 44 -6.45 2.00 -10.87
N ARG A 45 -7.43 1.47 -11.61
CA ARG A 45 -7.98 0.12 -11.40
C ARG A 45 -7.14 -0.97 -12.04
N ALA A 46 -6.80 -2.02 -11.28
CA ALA A 46 -5.89 -3.11 -11.68
C ALA A 46 -6.30 -3.97 -12.91
N ALA A 47 -7.42 -3.66 -13.57
CA ALA A 47 -8.05 -4.45 -14.61
C ALA A 47 -8.10 -3.65 -15.93
N PRO A 48 -8.19 -4.32 -17.11
CA PRO A 48 -8.38 -3.63 -18.38
C PRO A 48 -9.62 -2.73 -18.35
N LEU A 49 -9.48 -1.49 -18.83
CA LEU A 49 -10.59 -0.54 -18.92
C LEU A 49 -11.62 -1.03 -19.94
N THR A 50 -12.90 -0.96 -19.57
CA THR A 50 -14.00 -1.06 -20.53
C THR A 50 -13.97 0.12 -21.52
N ALA A 51 -14.67 0.03 -22.65
CA ALA A 51 -14.72 1.12 -23.63
C ALA A 51 -15.22 2.44 -23.01
N ALA A 52 -16.29 2.39 -22.20
CA ALA A 52 -16.83 3.57 -21.52
C ALA A 52 -15.85 4.16 -20.48
N GLU A 53 -15.11 3.32 -19.75
CA GLU A 53 -14.08 3.78 -18.82
C GLU A 53 -12.88 4.38 -19.55
N ARG A 54 -12.52 3.85 -20.71
CA ARG A 54 -11.49 4.41 -21.58
C ARG A 54 -11.88 5.79 -22.09
N ASP A 55 -13.10 5.94 -22.60
CA ASP A 55 -13.62 7.24 -23.05
C ASP A 55 -13.58 8.28 -21.92
N GLN A 56 -13.90 7.86 -20.69
CA GLN A 56 -13.84 8.72 -19.51
C GLN A 56 -12.40 9.08 -19.12
N VAL A 57 -11.44 8.17 -19.25
CA VAL A 57 -10.01 8.46 -19.01
C VAL A 57 -9.47 9.38 -20.10
N GLU A 58 -9.81 9.17 -21.36
CA GLU A 58 -9.35 10.02 -22.48
C GLU A 58 -9.96 11.43 -22.46
N ASP A 59 -11.02 11.66 -21.66
CA ASP A 59 -11.64 12.97 -21.45
C ASP A 59 -10.93 13.85 -20.40
N HIS A 60 -10.04 13.29 -19.57
CA HIS A 60 -9.34 14.07 -18.52
C HIS A 60 -8.60 15.33 -19.02
N PRO A 61 -8.03 15.39 -20.26
CA PRO A 61 -7.42 16.62 -20.76
C PRO A 61 -8.45 17.75 -20.90
N ARG A 62 -9.68 17.42 -21.32
CA ARG A 62 -10.78 18.38 -21.47
C ARG A 62 -11.27 18.85 -20.10
N VAL A 63 -11.41 17.92 -19.15
CA VAL A 63 -11.78 18.24 -17.76
C VAL A 63 -10.74 19.14 -17.11
N GLY A 64 -9.45 18.78 -17.20
CA GLY A 64 -8.35 19.57 -16.63
C GLY A 64 -8.26 20.98 -17.23
N HIS A 65 -8.42 21.09 -18.56
CA HIS A 65 -8.52 22.39 -19.22
C HIS A 65 -9.69 23.22 -18.68
N ALA A 66 -10.89 22.64 -18.58
CA ALA A 66 -12.08 23.33 -18.08
C ALA A 66 -11.90 23.82 -16.62
N MET A 67 -11.19 23.07 -15.78
CA MET A 67 -10.90 23.45 -14.40
C MET A 67 -9.92 24.63 -14.28
N LEU A 68 -9.00 24.78 -15.23
CA LEU A 68 -7.87 25.72 -15.14
C LEU A 68 -8.05 26.98 -16.00
N SER A 69 -8.80 26.88 -17.09
CA SER A 69 -9.00 27.97 -18.06
C SER A 69 -9.87 29.11 -17.51
N GLY A 70 -9.65 30.33 -18.02
CA GLY A 70 -10.50 31.48 -17.70
C GLY A 70 -10.21 32.14 -16.35
N SER A 71 -9.08 31.77 -15.72
CA SER A 71 -8.63 32.39 -14.48
C SER A 71 -7.91 33.73 -14.71
N GLY A 72 -7.39 33.97 -15.93
CA GLY A 72 -6.58 35.15 -16.26
C GLY A 72 -5.18 35.15 -15.64
N VAL A 73 -4.82 34.12 -14.86
CA VAL A 73 -3.50 33.95 -14.26
C VAL A 73 -2.60 33.21 -15.25
N PRO A 74 -1.45 33.77 -15.68
CA PRO A 74 -0.61 33.17 -16.72
C PRO A 74 -0.20 31.71 -16.45
N SER A 75 0.07 31.34 -15.20
CA SER A 75 0.42 29.96 -14.82
C SER A 75 -0.74 28.98 -14.98
N PHE A 76 -1.98 29.39 -14.70
CA PHE A 76 -3.16 28.54 -14.90
C PHE A 76 -3.55 28.46 -16.36
N GLU A 77 -3.40 29.54 -17.13
CA GLU A 77 -3.60 29.50 -18.59
C GLU A 77 -2.55 28.61 -19.28
N MET A 78 -1.31 28.62 -18.79
CA MET A 78 -0.29 27.67 -19.26
C MET A 78 -0.63 26.24 -18.87
N ALA A 79 -1.07 26.01 -17.62
CA ALA A 79 -1.46 24.70 -17.13
C ALA A 79 -2.67 24.13 -17.90
N ALA A 80 -3.66 24.97 -18.22
CA ALA A 80 -4.81 24.58 -19.04
C ALA A 80 -4.38 24.11 -20.43
N LYS A 81 -3.44 24.82 -21.07
CA LYS A 81 -2.88 24.42 -22.38
C LYS A 81 -2.14 23.09 -22.28
N ILE A 82 -1.32 22.89 -21.26
CA ILE A 82 -0.59 21.64 -21.03
C ILE A 82 -1.58 20.50 -20.80
N ALA A 83 -2.52 20.66 -19.87
CA ALA A 83 -3.55 19.66 -19.57
C ALA A 83 -4.30 19.24 -20.85
N LEU A 84 -4.73 20.19 -21.68
CA LEU A 84 -5.47 19.87 -22.91
C LEU A 84 -4.66 19.13 -23.97
N THR A 85 -3.33 19.35 -24.04
CA THR A 85 -2.55 19.01 -25.24
C THR A 85 -1.38 18.06 -25.01
N HIS A 86 -1.11 17.62 -23.77
CA HIS A 86 0.02 16.73 -23.47
C HIS A 86 -0.14 15.30 -24.02
N HIS A 87 -1.34 14.90 -24.44
CA HIS A 87 -1.62 13.64 -25.14
C HIS A 87 -1.81 13.79 -26.66
N GLU A 88 -1.65 15.00 -27.20
CA GLU A 88 -1.60 15.19 -28.64
C GLU A 88 -0.29 14.60 -29.20
N ARG A 89 -0.37 13.95 -30.35
CA ARG A 89 0.79 13.35 -31.03
C ARG A 89 1.21 14.20 -32.22
N PHE A 90 2.51 14.30 -32.46
CA PHE A 90 3.04 15.14 -33.54
C PHE A 90 2.51 14.75 -34.94
N ASP A 91 2.20 13.47 -35.15
CA ASP A 91 1.58 12.91 -36.36
C ASP A 91 0.08 13.20 -36.50
N GLY A 92 -0.59 13.62 -35.43
CA GLY A 92 -2.03 13.91 -35.40
C GLY A 92 -2.90 12.75 -34.89
N ASP A 93 -2.33 11.60 -34.53
CA ASP A 93 -3.07 10.44 -34.02
C ASP A 93 -3.34 10.53 -32.50
N GLY A 94 -3.12 11.70 -31.91
CA GLY A 94 -3.34 11.96 -30.48
C GLY A 94 -4.76 12.40 -30.15
N TYR A 95 -4.98 12.71 -28.88
CA TYR A 95 -6.25 13.15 -28.34
C TYR A 95 -6.05 14.34 -27.40
N PRO A 96 -7.11 15.14 -27.13
CA PRO A 96 -8.50 14.95 -27.53
C PRO A 96 -8.94 15.72 -28.80
N GLN A 97 -8.08 16.53 -29.40
CA GLN A 97 -8.42 17.38 -30.56
C GLN A 97 -7.79 16.90 -31.87
N GLY A 98 -6.83 15.98 -31.84
CA GLY A 98 -6.16 15.47 -33.04
C GLY A 98 -5.28 16.55 -33.69
N LEU A 99 -4.62 17.36 -32.88
CA LEU A 99 -3.71 18.40 -33.35
C LEU A 99 -2.42 17.74 -33.86
N SER A 100 -1.86 18.27 -34.95
CA SER A 100 -0.63 17.77 -35.53
C SER A 100 0.44 18.85 -35.68
N GLY A 101 1.69 18.43 -35.59
CA GLY A 101 2.86 19.28 -35.75
C GLY A 101 2.83 20.52 -34.86
N ASN A 102 3.11 21.68 -35.47
CA ASN A 102 3.18 22.97 -34.77
C ASN A 102 1.82 23.52 -34.32
N LYS A 103 0.70 22.87 -34.65
CA LYS A 103 -0.61 23.23 -34.10
C LYS A 103 -0.71 22.86 -32.62
N ILE A 104 0.08 21.88 -32.18
CA ILE A 104 0.21 21.54 -30.76
C ILE A 104 1.02 22.66 -30.07
N PRO A 105 0.50 23.29 -29.01
CA PRO A 105 1.26 24.25 -28.21
C PRO A 105 2.60 23.67 -27.79
N ILE A 106 3.67 24.46 -27.84
CA ILE A 106 5.02 23.99 -27.51
C ILE A 106 5.10 23.40 -26.09
N ALA A 107 4.36 23.96 -25.14
CA ALA A 107 4.28 23.44 -23.78
C ALA A 107 3.66 22.03 -23.70
N GLY A 108 2.67 21.73 -24.54
CA GLY A 108 2.08 20.38 -24.65
C GLY A 108 3.06 19.38 -25.23
N ARG A 109 3.81 19.78 -26.28
CA ARG A 109 4.88 18.94 -26.86
C ARG A 109 6.00 18.61 -25.86
N ILE A 110 6.38 19.59 -25.03
CA ILE A 110 7.36 19.40 -23.95
C ILE A 110 6.81 18.42 -22.90
N ALA A 111 5.57 18.61 -22.46
CA ALA A 111 4.94 17.75 -21.48
C ALA A 111 4.79 16.31 -21.98
N ALA A 112 4.45 16.09 -23.26
CA ALA A 112 4.35 14.76 -23.86
C ALA A 112 5.67 13.97 -23.81
N VAL A 113 6.80 14.64 -24.09
CA VAL A 113 8.14 14.04 -23.99
C VAL A 113 8.48 13.73 -22.53
N ALA A 114 8.24 14.67 -21.62
CA ALA A 114 8.52 14.51 -20.19
C ALA A 114 7.69 13.36 -19.58
N ASP A 115 6.37 13.33 -19.81
CA ASP A 115 5.47 12.31 -19.27
C ASP A 115 5.81 10.93 -19.83
N THR A 116 6.10 10.82 -21.14
CA THR A 116 6.45 9.52 -21.71
C THR A 116 7.78 8.98 -21.16
N PHE A 117 8.79 9.84 -21.01
CA PHE A 117 10.05 9.41 -20.39
C PHE A 117 9.83 8.96 -18.95
N ASP A 118 9.09 9.74 -18.16
CA ASP A 118 8.75 9.39 -16.79
C ASP A 118 8.00 8.06 -16.74
N ALA A 119 6.99 7.90 -17.58
CA ALA A 119 6.20 6.68 -17.67
C ALA A 119 7.07 5.45 -17.98
N LEU A 120 8.00 5.56 -18.93
CA LEU A 120 8.84 4.45 -19.39
C LEU A 120 9.92 4.06 -18.37
N THR A 121 10.42 5.02 -17.60
CA THR A 121 11.52 4.83 -16.65
C THR A 121 11.06 4.65 -15.20
N THR A 122 9.74 4.65 -14.96
CA THR A 122 9.15 4.49 -13.64
C THR A 122 8.09 3.40 -13.60
N ASP A 123 7.98 2.76 -12.43
CA ASP A 123 7.03 1.69 -12.20
C ASP A 123 5.58 2.19 -12.25
N ARG A 124 4.72 1.48 -12.98
CA ARG A 124 3.26 1.67 -13.01
C ARG A 124 2.54 0.39 -12.54
N VAL A 125 1.27 0.51 -12.17
CA VAL A 125 0.43 -0.59 -11.63
C VAL A 125 0.42 -1.84 -12.54
N TYR A 126 0.63 -1.67 -13.85
CA TYR A 126 0.62 -2.76 -14.87
C TYR A 126 1.98 -3.03 -15.52
N ARG A 127 3.01 -2.25 -15.19
CA ARG A 127 4.25 -2.25 -15.96
C ARG A 127 5.43 -1.85 -15.08
N LEU A 128 6.45 -2.71 -15.05
CA LEU A 128 7.73 -2.38 -14.43
C LEU A 128 8.47 -1.32 -15.25
N ALA A 129 9.26 -0.49 -14.58
CA ALA A 129 10.15 0.47 -15.21
C ALA A 129 11.09 -0.23 -16.20
N GLY A 130 11.22 0.34 -17.40
CA GLY A 130 12.28 -0.02 -18.34
C GLY A 130 13.62 0.63 -17.96
N THR A 131 14.69 0.20 -18.60
CA THR A 131 15.97 0.92 -18.47
C THR A 131 15.89 2.29 -19.18
N VAL A 132 16.74 3.23 -18.77
CA VAL A 132 16.85 4.53 -19.45
C VAL A 132 17.20 4.33 -20.93
N ASP A 133 18.08 3.37 -21.24
CA ASP A 133 18.48 3.06 -22.61
C ASP A 133 17.30 2.54 -23.45
N ASP A 134 16.47 1.64 -22.89
CA ASP A 134 15.27 1.14 -23.56
C ASP A 134 14.22 2.25 -23.77
N ALA A 135 14.04 3.12 -22.76
CA ALA A 135 13.13 4.25 -22.86
C ALA A 135 13.57 5.21 -23.97
N VAL A 136 14.86 5.55 -24.02
CA VAL A 136 15.45 6.42 -25.05
C VAL A 136 15.34 5.78 -26.43
N ALA A 137 15.63 4.48 -26.56
CA ALA A 137 15.49 3.75 -27.82
C ALA A 137 14.04 3.78 -28.32
N THR A 138 13.08 3.53 -27.43
CA THR A 138 11.64 3.61 -27.72
C THR A 138 11.26 5.02 -28.18
N MET A 139 11.65 6.06 -27.44
CA MET A 139 11.30 7.44 -27.78
C MET A 139 11.94 7.89 -29.11
N ARG A 140 13.18 7.48 -29.38
CA ARG A 140 13.84 7.74 -30.68
C ARG A 140 13.09 7.11 -31.85
N SER A 141 12.54 5.91 -31.67
CA SER A 141 11.75 5.23 -32.71
C SER A 141 10.44 5.96 -33.04
N GLU A 142 9.92 6.76 -32.11
CA GLU A 142 8.70 7.55 -32.26
C GLU A 142 8.98 9.05 -32.58
N ARG A 143 10.23 9.41 -32.87
CA ARG A 143 10.63 10.76 -33.28
C ARG A 143 9.95 11.16 -34.59
N GLY A 144 9.26 12.31 -34.59
CA GLY A 144 8.48 12.79 -35.73
C GLY A 144 7.11 12.12 -35.91
N ARG A 145 6.78 11.12 -35.07
CA ARG A 145 5.47 10.48 -35.00
C ARG A 145 4.75 10.90 -33.72
N GLN A 146 5.11 10.31 -32.58
CA GLN A 146 4.59 10.75 -31.29
C GLN A 146 5.18 12.11 -30.89
N PHE A 147 6.49 12.27 -31.06
CA PHE A 147 7.23 13.39 -30.50
C PHE A 147 7.67 14.39 -31.55
N ASP A 148 7.62 15.67 -31.20
CA ASP A 148 8.29 16.72 -31.96
C ASP A 148 9.80 16.43 -32.01
N PRO A 149 10.40 16.32 -33.21
CA PRO A 149 11.84 16.13 -33.38
C PRO A 149 12.71 17.07 -32.56
N THR A 150 12.35 18.36 -32.53
CA THR A 150 13.15 19.42 -31.89
C THR A 150 13.10 19.31 -30.37
N VAL A 151 11.92 18.98 -29.83
CA VAL A 151 11.71 18.83 -28.39
C VAL A 151 12.40 17.56 -27.87
N LEU A 152 12.27 16.45 -28.61
CA LEU A 152 12.92 15.20 -28.25
C LEU A 152 14.45 15.36 -28.29
N ASP A 153 15.00 16.00 -29.31
CA ASP A 153 16.45 16.23 -29.40
C ASP A 153 16.94 17.08 -28.22
N ALA A 154 16.22 18.16 -27.87
CA ALA A 154 16.55 18.98 -26.70
C ALA A 154 16.49 18.20 -25.37
N PHE A 155 15.57 17.24 -25.24
CA PHE A 155 15.53 16.33 -24.10
C PHE A 155 16.74 15.38 -24.07
N LEU A 156 17.07 14.77 -25.20
CA LEU A 156 18.18 13.82 -25.32
C LEU A 156 19.54 14.47 -25.08
N ASP A 157 19.73 15.72 -25.52
CA ASP A 157 20.92 16.52 -25.20
C ASP A 157 21.07 16.79 -23.69
N GLY A 158 19.97 16.67 -22.95
CA GLY A 158 19.91 16.84 -21.50
C GLY A 158 19.71 15.56 -20.70
N LEU A 159 19.92 14.39 -21.31
CA LEU A 159 19.57 13.09 -20.71
C LEU A 159 20.22 12.88 -19.33
N ASP A 160 21.48 13.29 -19.15
CA ASP A 160 22.18 13.16 -17.86
C ASP A 160 21.46 13.91 -16.73
N ASP A 161 20.86 15.06 -17.01
CA ASP A 161 20.09 15.79 -16.01
C ASP A 161 18.75 15.12 -15.73
N ALA A 162 18.12 14.52 -16.75
CA ALA A 162 16.93 13.71 -16.56
C ALA A 162 17.20 12.47 -15.69
N VAL A 163 18.36 11.81 -15.88
CA VAL A 163 18.80 10.69 -15.03
C VAL A 163 19.05 11.15 -13.59
N LYS A 164 19.69 12.30 -13.37
CA LYS A 164 19.86 12.86 -12.02
C LYS A 164 18.51 13.11 -11.33
N VAL A 165 17.52 13.62 -12.07
CA VAL A 165 16.16 13.84 -11.56
C VAL A 165 15.52 12.51 -11.13
N LEU A 166 15.69 11.42 -11.89
CA LEU A 166 15.21 10.09 -11.49
C LEU A 166 15.89 9.60 -10.20
N VAL A 167 17.18 9.86 -10.02
CA VAL A 167 17.92 9.47 -8.80
C VAL A 167 17.48 10.30 -7.58
N LEU A 168 17.29 11.60 -7.75
CA LEU A 168 16.89 12.52 -6.67
C LEU A 168 15.41 12.39 -6.29
N HIS A 169 14.58 12.00 -7.25
CA HIS A 169 13.14 11.84 -7.09
C HIS A 169 12.71 10.47 -7.60
N PRO A 170 13.16 9.37 -6.97
CA PRO A 170 12.89 8.03 -7.46
C PRO A 170 11.39 7.78 -7.57
N ALA A 171 11.01 7.02 -8.60
CA ALA A 171 9.71 6.36 -8.61
C ALA A 171 9.60 5.54 -7.33
N ARG A 172 8.45 5.60 -6.66
CA ARG A 172 8.20 4.63 -5.59
C ARG A 172 8.15 3.27 -6.29
N ALA A 173 9.13 2.41 -6.05
CA ALA A 173 9.19 1.10 -6.69
C ALA A 173 7.86 0.37 -6.50
N SER A 174 7.31 -0.24 -7.56
CA SER A 174 6.29 -1.27 -7.42
C SER A 174 6.95 -2.57 -6.94
N ALA A 175 7.54 -2.50 -5.76
CA ALA A 175 7.88 -3.68 -4.99
C ALA A 175 6.57 -4.37 -4.54
N PRO A 176 6.59 -5.70 -4.27
CA PRO A 176 5.47 -6.34 -3.56
C PRO A 176 5.17 -5.50 -2.33
N GLN A 177 3.89 -5.25 -2.05
CA GLN A 177 3.45 -4.40 -0.95
C GLN A 177 4.24 -4.72 0.34
N VAL A 178 5.25 -3.90 0.62
CA VAL A 178 5.66 -3.59 1.98
C VAL A 178 5.14 -2.18 2.16
N GLU A 179 3.94 -2.06 2.71
CA GLU A 179 3.52 -0.80 3.31
C GLU A 179 4.70 -0.32 4.17
N GLU A 180 5.16 0.93 3.99
CA GLU A 180 5.93 1.59 5.04
C GLU A 180 4.97 1.74 6.23
N THR A 181 4.86 0.67 7.01
CA THR A 181 4.03 0.63 8.19
C THR A 181 4.66 1.58 9.19
N PHE A 182 3.94 2.61 9.59
CA PHE A 182 4.40 3.48 10.65
C PHE A 182 3.91 2.93 11.98
N LEU A 183 4.83 2.71 12.91
CA LEU A 183 4.51 2.36 14.28
C LEU A 183 4.19 3.62 15.08
N THR A 184 3.22 3.50 15.99
CA THR A 184 3.04 4.49 17.05
C THR A 184 4.28 4.52 17.95
N LEU A 185 4.47 5.59 18.71
CA LEU A 185 5.53 5.67 19.71
C LEU A 185 5.54 4.44 20.65
N GLN A 186 4.36 4.00 21.07
CA GLN A 186 4.24 2.86 21.97
C GLN A 186 4.66 1.56 21.29
N ALA A 187 4.12 1.27 20.10
CA ALA A 187 4.43 0.05 19.36
C ALA A 187 5.92 -0.04 18.97
N ALA A 188 6.53 1.09 18.60
CA ALA A 188 7.97 1.15 18.28
C ALA A 188 8.84 0.95 19.53
N ALA A 189 8.48 1.57 20.66
CA ALA A 189 9.20 1.41 21.92
C ALA A 189 9.12 -0.04 22.44
N ASP A 190 7.95 -0.66 22.32
CA ASP A 190 7.72 -2.06 22.70
C ASP A 190 8.54 -3.00 21.80
N THR A 191 8.57 -2.74 20.49
CA THR A 191 9.37 -3.50 19.52
C THR A 191 10.87 -3.42 19.84
N LEU A 192 11.35 -2.24 20.22
CA LEU A 192 12.76 -1.99 20.57
C LEU A 192 13.11 -2.36 22.02
N ARG A 193 12.13 -2.78 22.82
CA ARG A 193 12.26 -3.09 24.27
C ARG A 193 12.92 -1.96 25.07
N ILE A 194 12.54 -0.72 24.76
CA ILE A 194 12.99 0.51 25.45
C ILE A 194 11.80 1.32 25.95
N SER A 195 12.04 2.31 26.81
CA SER A 195 10.97 3.22 27.22
C SER A 195 10.57 4.20 26.10
N PRO A 196 9.29 4.60 26.00
CA PRO A 196 8.85 5.64 25.06
C PRO A 196 9.64 6.94 25.18
N SER A 197 10.08 7.31 26.38
CA SER A 197 10.92 8.49 26.62
C SER A 197 12.30 8.37 25.98
N ARG A 198 12.90 7.18 26.02
CA ARG A 198 14.19 6.90 25.36
C ARG A 198 14.04 6.95 23.84
N LEU A 199 12.96 6.40 23.30
CA LEU A 199 12.67 6.47 21.87
C LEU A 199 12.43 7.91 21.38
N ARG A 200 11.74 8.75 22.19
CA ARG A 200 11.61 10.19 21.89
C ARG A 200 12.96 10.90 21.83
N ARG A 201 13.83 10.62 22.80
CA ARG A 201 15.19 11.19 22.82
C ARG A 201 15.98 10.77 21.57
N TRP A 202 15.96 9.49 21.20
CA TRP A 202 16.61 9.00 19.99
C TRP A 202 16.07 9.63 18.71
N SER A 203 14.76 9.87 18.65
CA SER A 203 14.12 10.63 17.58
C SER A 203 14.64 12.08 17.51
N ASP A 204 14.72 12.75 18.67
CA ASP A 204 15.21 14.15 18.76
C ASP A 204 16.71 14.28 18.45
N GLU A 205 17.49 13.24 18.72
CA GLU A 205 18.91 13.12 18.39
C GLU A 205 19.16 12.67 16.93
N GLY A 206 18.10 12.40 16.15
CA GLY A 206 18.21 11.96 14.75
C GLY A 206 18.66 10.51 14.57
N ARG A 207 18.64 9.69 15.64
CA ARG A 207 19.02 8.27 15.59
C ARG A 207 17.97 7.39 14.91
N ILE A 208 16.72 7.85 14.85
CA ILE A 208 15.64 7.19 14.10
C ILE A 208 14.73 8.24 13.48
N ASP A 209 14.43 8.09 12.20
CA ASP A 209 13.52 8.97 11.48
C ASP A 209 12.13 8.95 12.10
N THR A 210 11.44 10.10 12.06
CA THR A 210 10.13 10.22 12.69
C THR A 210 9.26 11.19 11.92
N LEU A 211 8.07 10.73 11.56
CA LEU A 211 7.01 11.55 11.01
C LEU A 211 6.16 12.14 12.15
N ARG A 212 5.83 13.43 12.06
CA ARG A 212 4.82 14.04 12.92
C ARG A 212 3.48 14.09 12.21
N THR A 213 2.44 13.62 12.87
CA THR A 213 1.06 13.79 12.39
C THR A 213 0.62 15.25 12.57
N PRO A 214 -0.45 15.69 11.88
CA PRO A 214 -1.06 17.01 12.11
C PRO A 214 -1.46 17.27 13.58
N GLY A 215 -1.79 16.22 14.34
CA GLY A 215 -2.04 16.27 15.79
C GLY A 215 -0.79 16.25 16.68
N GLY A 216 0.41 16.37 16.08
CA GLY A 216 1.70 16.42 16.80
C GLY A 216 2.25 15.07 17.29
N HIS A 217 1.60 13.95 16.98
CA HIS A 217 2.05 12.62 17.41
C HIS A 217 3.20 12.11 16.54
N ARG A 218 4.18 11.46 17.16
CA ARG A 218 5.30 10.81 16.46
C ARG A 218 4.87 9.46 15.85
N ARG A 219 5.38 9.18 14.66
CA ARG A 219 5.21 7.95 13.90
C ARG A 219 6.58 7.50 13.39
N PHE A 220 6.91 6.23 13.61
CA PHE A 220 8.23 5.68 13.36
C PHE A 220 8.16 4.72 12.19
N PRO A 221 8.99 4.88 11.15
CA PRO A 221 9.03 3.93 10.03
C PRO A 221 9.39 2.53 10.54
N LEU A 222 8.62 1.50 10.16
CA LEU A 222 8.87 0.11 10.58
C LEU A 222 10.28 -0.35 10.21
N ASP A 223 10.80 0.02 9.04
CA ASP A 223 12.16 -0.35 8.63
C ASP A 223 13.23 0.37 9.44
N GLY A 224 12.99 1.63 9.84
CA GLY A 224 13.85 2.33 10.79
C GLY A 224 13.87 1.63 12.15
N VAL A 225 12.71 1.17 12.63
CA VAL A 225 12.59 0.39 13.87
C VAL A 225 13.27 -0.97 13.76
N ARG A 226 13.15 -1.67 12.63
CA ARG A 226 13.82 -2.96 12.37
C ARG A 226 15.33 -2.82 12.38
N ARG A 227 15.88 -1.85 11.64
CA ARG A 227 17.33 -1.57 11.63
C ARG A 227 17.85 -1.29 13.04
N LEU A 228 17.13 -0.47 13.80
CA LEU A 228 17.53 -0.17 15.18
C LEU A 228 17.42 -1.40 16.09
N ALA A 229 16.42 -2.25 15.89
CA ALA A 229 16.24 -3.49 16.63
C ALA A 229 17.42 -4.44 16.37
N ASP A 230 17.86 -4.58 15.13
CA ASP A 230 19.04 -5.36 14.76
C ASP A 230 20.32 -4.78 15.40
N GLU A 231 20.51 -3.45 15.35
CA GLU A 231 21.65 -2.75 15.95
C GLU A 231 21.77 -3.01 17.45
N ILE A 232 20.65 -3.03 18.17
CA ILE A 232 20.62 -3.24 19.63
C ILE A 232 20.39 -4.72 20.02
N GLY A 233 20.36 -5.63 19.06
CA GLY A 233 20.22 -7.08 19.29
C GLY A 233 18.83 -7.52 19.76
N VAL A 234 17.77 -6.79 19.40
CA VAL A 234 16.38 -7.09 19.75
C VAL A 234 15.70 -7.82 18.60
N GLN A 235 15.39 -9.09 18.80
CA GLN A 235 14.55 -9.86 17.89
C GLN A 235 13.07 -9.58 18.17
N PRO A 236 12.24 -9.28 17.15
CA PRO A 236 10.81 -9.08 17.33
C PRO A 236 10.17 -10.39 17.81
N VAL A 237 9.73 -10.39 19.05
CA VAL A 237 8.94 -11.49 19.61
C VAL A 237 7.50 -11.24 19.20
N VAL A 238 6.96 -12.02 18.25
CA VAL A 238 5.50 -12.16 18.13
C VAL A 238 5.06 -12.76 19.46
N ARG A 239 4.44 -11.95 20.31
CA ARG A 239 3.83 -12.49 21.52
C ARG A 239 2.62 -13.27 21.07
N PRO A 240 2.58 -14.60 21.31
CA PRO A 240 1.39 -15.37 21.02
C PRO A 240 0.23 -14.78 21.83
N VAL A 241 -0.88 -14.53 21.15
CA VAL A 241 -2.14 -14.17 21.78
C VAL A 241 -2.83 -15.48 22.08
N ASP A 242 -2.86 -15.85 23.36
CA ASP A 242 -3.64 -16.99 23.80
C ASP A 242 -5.13 -16.71 23.61
N ALA A 243 -5.90 -17.77 23.34
CA ALA A 243 -7.35 -17.72 23.34
C ALA A 243 -7.88 -17.14 24.67
N PRO A 244 -9.04 -16.44 24.65
CA PRO A 244 -9.60 -15.86 25.87
C PRO A 244 -9.92 -16.94 26.90
N GLN A 245 -10.00 -16.53 28.17
CA GLN A 245 -10.47 -17.40 29.24
C GLN A 245 -11.98 -17.24 29.45
N GLY A 246 -12.67 -18.37 29.60
CA GLY A 246 -14.11 -18.42 29.82
C GLY A 246 -14.94 -18.07 28.56
N PRO A 247 -16.27 -18.12 28.68
CA PRO A 247 -17.18 -17.91 27.54
C PRO A 247 -17.26 -16.43 27.11
N VAL A 248 -17.74 -16.22 25.88
CA VAL A 248 -18.03 -14.92 25.26
C VAL A 248 -19.44 -14.94 24.66
N PRO A 249 -20.49 -14.82 25.51
CA PRO A 249 -21.89 -14.95 25.08
C PRO A 249 -22.32 -14.01 23.95
N VAL A 250 -21.94 -12.73 23.98
CA VAL A 250 -22.30 -11.75 22.94
C VAL A 250 -21.78 -12.17 21.56
N LEU A 251 -20.59 -12.78 21.52
CA LEU A 251 -19.99 -13.27 20.28
C LEU A 251 -20.70 -14.54 19.81
N ALA A 252 -21.00 -15.46 20.74
CA ALA A 252 -21.79 -16.65 20.43
C ALA A 252 -23.16 -16.29 19.83
N ASP A 253 -23.88 -15.36 20.44
CA ASP A 253 -25.20 -14.90 19.96
C ASP A 253 -25.10 -14.20 18.60
N THR A 254 -24.07 -13.37 18.40
CA THR A 254 -23.80 -12.71 17.12
C THR A 254 -23.55 -13.74 16.02
N LEU A 255 -22.70 -14.73 16.29
CA LEU A 255 -22.35 -15.81 15.35
C LEU A 255 -23.56 -16.71 15.07
N ARG A 256 -24.38 -17.03 16.08
CA ARG A 256 -25.59 -17.84 15.90
C ARG A 256 -26.62 -17.14 15.01
N GLY A 257 -26.79 -15.82 15.17
CA GLY A 257 -27.73 -15.03 14.38
C GLY A 257 -27.25 -14.68 12.97
N HIS A 258 -25.93 -14.48 12.78
CA HIS A 258 -25.40 -13.86 11.57
C HIS A 258 -24.24 -14.62 10.90
N GLY A 259 -23.73 -15.69 11.50
CA GLY A 259 -22.52 -16.41 11.07
C GLY A 259 -22.48 -16.76 9.58
N PRO A 260 -23.49 -17.45 9.02
CA PRO A 260 -23.53 -17.78 7.59
C PRO A 260 -23.53 -16.54 6.68
N LYS A 261 -24.26 -15.48 7.06
CA LYS A 261 -24.30 -14.22 6.30
C LYS A 261 -22.96 -13.48 6.37
N LEU A 262 -22.30 -13.50 7.53
CA LEU A 262 -20.98 -12.92 7.73
C LEU A 262 -19.93 -13.65 6.91
N ALA A 263 -19.96 -15.00 6.89
CA ALA A 263 -19.06 -15.82 6.08
C ALA A 263 -19.26 -15.56 4.58
N ALA A 264 -20.51 -15.51 4.11
CA ALA A 264 -20.82 -15.18 2.72
C ALA A 264 -20.37 -13.76 2.34
N ALA A 265 -20.59 -12.77 3.22
CA ALA A 265 -20.14 -11.39 3.00
C ALA A 265 -18.61 -11.29 2.98
N ALA A 266 -17.92 -12.01 3.87
CA ALA A 266 -16.46 -12.09 3.89
C ALA A 266 -15.93 -12.68 2.58
N ALA A 267 -16.49 -13.82 2.13
CA ALA A 267 -16.14 -14.46 0.86
C ALA A 267 -16.42 -13.57 -0.36
N GLN A 268 -17.55 -12.89 -0.43
CA GLN A 268 -17.84 -11.95 -1.52
C GLN A 268 -16.89 -10.75 -1.51
N SER A 269 -16.49 -10.27 -0.33
CA SER A 269 -15.63 -9.09 -0.21
C SER A 269 -14.22 -9.31 -0.77
N ILE A 270 -13.73 -10.55 -0.78
CA ILE A 270 -12.43 -10.95 -1.32
C ILE A 270 -12.46 -11.22 -2.84
N TYR A 271 -13.65 -11.45 -3.43
CA TYR A 271 -13.83 -11.76 -4.86
C TYR A 271 -14.56 -10.68 -5.67
N ARG A 272 -14.53 -9.42 -5.18
CA ARG A 272 -15.38 -8.31 -5.67
C ARG A 272 -15.37 -8.02 -7.18
N ASN A 273 -14.33 -8.39 -7.92
CA ASN A 273 -14.17 -8.11 -9.36
C ASN A 273 -13.48 -9.26 -10.13
N GLY A 274 -13.68 -10.53 -9.74
CA GLY A 274 -13.00 -11.67 -10.36
C GLY A 274 -13.74 -13.00 -10.20
N PRO A 275 -13.19 -14.12 -10.72
CA PRO A 275 -13.79 -15.43 -10.53
C PRO A 275 -13.86 -15.78 -9.04
N VAL A 276 -14.98 -16.39 -8.64
CA VAL A 276 -15.23 -16.76 -7.24
C VAL A 276 -14.29 -17.90 -6.85
N GLY A 277 -13.41 -17.66 -5.87
CA GLY A 277 -12.55 -18.70 -5.30
C GLY A 277 -13.30 -19.60 -4.31
N TRP A 278 -12.59 -20.58 -3.75
CA TRP A 278 -13.21 -21.69 -3.00
C TRP A 278 -14.19 -21.25 -1.90
N PHE A 279 -13.86 -20.20 -1.13
CA PHE A 279 -14.73 -19.70 -0.06
C PHE A 279 -16.12 -19.22 -0.52
N GLY A 280 -16.28 -18.87 -1.81
CA GLY A 280 -17.57 -18.49 -2.38
C GLY A 280 -18.25 -19.60 -3.17
N LEU A 281 -17.65 -20.79 -3.26
CA LEU A 281 -18.23 -21.95 -3.95
C LEU A 281 -19.10 -22.78 -3.00
N PRO A 282 -20.15 -23.47 -3.51
CA PRO A 282 -20.96 -24.39 -2.71
C PRO A 282 -20.13 -25.48 -2.02
N ALA A 283 -19.01 -25.88 -2.62
CA ALA A 283 -18.10 -26.89 -2.09
C ALA A 283 -17.46 -26.51 -0.74
N ALA A 284 -17.49 -25.23 -0.33
CA ALA A 284 -17.03 -24.81 0.99
C ALA A 284 -18.11 -24.93 2.08
N GLY A 285 -19.38 -25.20 1.71
CA GLY A 285 -20.54 -25.07 2.60
C GLY A 285 -20.46 -25.92 3.88
N GLU A 286 -20.24 -27.22 3.74
CA GLU A 286 -20.19 -28.17 4.87
C GLU A 286 -19.04 -27.84 5.86
N THR A 287 -17.87 -27.51 5.32
CA THR A 287 -16.70 -27.14 6.12
C THR A 287 -16.88 -25.80 6.80
N MET A 288 -17.50 -24.84 6.11
CA MET A 288 -17.82 -23.53 6.67
C MET A 288 -18.84 -23.65 7.81
N GLU A 289 -19.86 -24.48 7.65
CA GLU A 289 -20.86 -24.76 8.68
C GLU A 289 -20.24 -25.42 9.91
N THR A 290 -19.36 -26.41 9.69
CA THR A 290 -18.61 -27.06 10.77
C THR A 290 -17.75 -26.06 11.54
N TRP A 291 -17.07 -25.16 10.83
CA TRP A 291 -16.24 -24.11 11.45
C TRP A 291 -17.07 -23.09 12.23
N LEU A 292 -18.19 -22.63 11.67
CA LEU A 292 -19.10 -21.70 12.35
C LEU A 292 -19.72 -22.33 13.61
N THR A 293 -20.10 -23.61 13.55
CA THR A 293 -20.60 -24.34 14.73
C THR A 293 -19.54 -24.41 15.82
N ALA A 294 -18.30 -24.76 15.47
CA ALA A 294 -17.20 -24.79 16.44
C ALA A 294 -16.95 -23.41 17.07
N LEU A 295 -16.99 -22.33 16.28
CA LEU A 295 -16.87 -20.96 16.79
C LEU A 295 -17.98 -20.63 17.81
N VAL A 296 -19.23 -20.96 17.51
CA VAL A 296 -20.37 -20.75 18.42
C VAL A 296 -20.18 -21.55 19.70
N ASP A 297 -19.98 -22.86 19.61
CA ASP A 297 -19.78 -23.75 20.76
C ASP A 297 -18.60 -23.33 21.63
N GLY A 298 -17.48 -22.95 21.01
CA GLY A 298 -16.29 -22.48 21.70
C GLY A 298 -16.54 -21.18 22.46
N CYS A 299 -17.29 -20.24 21.88
CA CYS A 299 -17.69 -19.01 22.56
C CYS A 299 -18.70 -19.26 23.69
N GLU A 300 -19.63 -20.21 23.54
CA GLU A 300 -20.60 -20.55 24.58
C GLU A 300 -19.96 -21.24 25.80
N ARG A 301 -19.00 -22.14 25.55
CA ARG A 301 -18.43 -23.03 26.57
C ARG A 301 -17.06 -22.56 27.07
N GLY A 302 -16.45 -21.56 26.43
CA GLY A 302 -15.07 -21.13 26.68
C GLY A 302 -14.03 -22.19 26.28
N GLN A 303 -14.33 -22.98 25.24
CA GLN A 303 -13.51 -24.12 24.79
C GLN A 303 -12.93 -23.86 23.39
N TYR A 304 -11.73 -23.28 23.36
CA TYR A 304 -11.12 -22.79 22.12
C TYR A 304 -10.23 -23.76 21.33
N PRO A 305 -9.68 -24.87 21.89
CA PRO A 305 -8.94 -25.83 21.08
C PRO A 305 -9.76 -26.46 19.93
N ALA A 306 -11.07 -26.62 20.12
CA ALA A 306 -11.97 -27.08 19.06
C ALA A 306 -12.14 -26.04 17.94
N VAL A 307 -12.14 -24.75 18.30
CA VAL A 307 -12.18 -23.63 17.35
C VAL A 307 -10.91 -23.59 16.51
N GLU A 308 -9.76 -23.75 17.16
CA GLU A 308 -8.45 -23.81 16.50
C GLU A 308 -8.41 -24.98 15.50
N ALA A 309 -8.77 -26.19 15.94
CA ALA A 309 -8.80 -27.37 15.08
C ALA A 309 -9.76 -27.24 13.88
N ALA A 310 -10.93 -26.63 14.09
CA ALA A 310 -11.90 -26.38 13.02
C ALA A 310 -11.41 -25.30 12.03
N THR A 311 -10.75 -24.25 12.53
CA THR A 311 -10.13 -23.22 11.68
C THR A 311 -9.05 -23.84 10.82
N ASP A 312 -8.18 -24.65 11.43
CA ASP A 312 -7.14 -25.41 10.75
C ASP A 312 -7.69 -26.33 9.65
N ALA A 313 -8.80 -27.04 9.92
CA ALA A 313 -9.46 -27.87 8.94
C ALA A 313 -10.00 -27.05 7.76
N LEU A 314 -10.67 -25.92 8.04
CA LEU A 314 -11.15 -24.99 7.02
C LEU A 314 -10.00 -24.48 6.14
N MET A 315 -8.88 -24.08 6.75
CA MET A 315 -7.73 -23.54 6.02
C MET A 315 -6.98 -24.59 5.21
N ARG A 316 -6.88 -25.83 5.71
CA ARG A 316 -6.33 -26.97 4.94
C ARG A 316 -7.19 -27.30 3.73
N GLN A 317 -8.52 -27.32 3.90
CA GLN A 317 -9.42 -27.61 2.80
C GLN A 317 -9.42 -26.50 1.76
N ALA A 318 -9.42 -25.23 2.18
CA ALA A 318 -9.24 -24.10 1.26
C ALA A 318 -7.95 -24.24 0.45
N HIS A 319 -6.84 -24.59 1.10
CA HIS A 319 -5.56 -24.80 0.43
C HIS A 319 -5.59 -25.97 -0.58
N ALA A 320 -6.23 -27.10 -0.23
CA ALA A 320 -6.40 -28.24 -1.12
C ALA A 320 -7.21 -27.88 -2.39
N HIS A 321 -8.06 -26.85 -2.30
CA HIS A 321 -8.81 -26.29 -3.42
C HIS A 321 -8.17 -25.02 -4.02
N ALA A 322 -6.84 -24.91 -3.90
CA ALA A 322 -6.03 -23.85 -4.49
C ALA A 322 -6.27 -22.43 -3.97
N ALA A 323 -6.91 -22.26 -2.80
CA ALA A 323 -6.94 -20.94 -2.15
C ALA A 323 -5.52 -20.56 -1.68
N THR A 324 -5.07 -19.39 -2.11
CA THR A 324 -3.76 -18.84 -1.77
C THR A 324 -3.65 -18.52 -0.27
N LEU A 325 -2.42 -18.33 0.21
CA LEU A 325 -2.18 -17.85 1.59
C LEU A 325 -2.87 -16.49 1.84
N LEU A 326 -2.82 -15.60 0.84
CA LEU A 326 -3.44 -14.29 0.91
C LEU A 326 -4.97 -14.40 1.02
N GLU A 327 -5.63 -15.24 0.22
CA GLU A 327 -7.08 -15.44 0.30
C GLU A 327 -7.53 -16.00 1.65
N ARG A 328 -6.79 -16.98 2.20
CA ARG A 328 -7.08 -17.55 3.52
C ARG A 328 -6.98 -16.51 4.64
N HIS A 329 -5.94 -15.66 4.59
CA HIS A 329 -5.77 -14.59 5.56
C HIS A 329 -6.83 -13.49 5.40
N MET A 330 -7.08 -13.03 4.16
CA MET A 330 -8.10 -12.03 3.88
C MET A 330 -9.50 -12.49 4.29
N PHE A 331 -9.83 -13.78 4.13
CA PHE A 331 -11.12 -14.31 4.57
C PHE A 331 -11.29 -14.17 6.10
N LEU A 332 -10.31 -14.62 6.89
CA LEU A 332 -10.35 -14.54 8.35
C LEU A 332 -10.42 -13.10 8.85
N ASP A 333 -9.57 -12.21 8.32
CA ASP A 333 -9.56 -10.78 8.66
C ASP A 333 -10.91 -10.13 8.36
N ARG A 334 -11.49 -10.39 7.17
CA ARG A 334 -12.79 -9.83 6.79
C ARG A 334 -13.92 -10.37 7.64
N PHE A 335 -13.92 -11.66 7.93
CA PHE A 335 -14.91 -12.27 8.81
C PHE A 335 -14.83 -11.69 10.24
N SER A 336 -13.62 -11.56 10.79
CA SER A 336 -13.32 -10.94 12.07
C SER A 336 -13.83 -9.49 12.13
N GLN A 337 -13.47 -8.65 11.16
CA GLN A 337 -13.90 -7.25 11.09
C GLN A 337 -15.42 -7.09 11.01
N LEU A 338 -16.10 -7.89 10.18
CA LEU A 338 -17.55 -7.84 10.03
C LEU A 338 -18.25 -8.29 11.32
N THR A 339 -17.74 -9.35 11.95
CA THR A 339 -18.27 -9.87 13.22
C THR A 339 -18.09 -8.85 14.34
N MET A 340 -16.90 -8.27 14.49
CA MET A 340 -16.61 -7.28 15.53
C MET A 340 -17.45 -6.01 15.41
N ARG A 341 -17.84 -5.60 14.20
CA ARG A 341 -18.80 -4.49 14.01
C ARG A 341 -20.19 -4.81 14.53
N LEU A 342 -20.65 -6.05 14.38
CA LEU A 342 -21.95 -6.47 14.91
C LEU A 342 -21.89 -6.66 16.43
N VAL A 343 -20.81 -7.26 16.94
CA VAL A 343 -20.58 -7.36 18.39
C VAL A 343 -20.60 -5.97 19.02
N LEU A 344 -19.94 -4.97 18.44
CA LEU A 344 -19.97 -3.60 18.97
C LEU A 344 -21.38 -3.00 19.02
N ARG A 345 -22.26 -3.35 18.09
CA ARG A 345 -23.67 -2.89 18.07
C ARG A 345 -24.54 -3.57 19.11
N ALA A 346 -24.12 -4.72 19.63
CA ALA A 346 -24.77 -5.40 20.75
C ALA A 346 -24.40 -4.77 22.11
N GLU A 347 -23.61 -3.68 22.11
CA GLU A 347 -23.19 -2.93 23.30
C GLU A 347 -22.63 -3.81 24.44
N PRO A 348 -21.64 -4.69 24.16
CA PRO A 348 -21.03 -5.52 25.18
C PRO A 348 -20.24 -4.70 26.18
N ASP A 349 -19.98 -5.27 27.35
CA ASP A 349 -19.01 -4.70 28.25
C ASP A 349 -17.58 -4.76 27.67
N ALA A 350 -16.68 -3.97 28.25
CA ALA A 350 -15.31 -3.85 27.76
C ALA A 350 -14.49 -5.14 27.89
N GLU A 351 -14.80 -5.98 28.88
CA GLU A 351 -14.11 -7.25 29.11
C GLU A 351 -14.50 -8.26 28.04
N GLU A 352 -15.80 -8.39 27.79
CA GLU A 352 -16.40 -9.29 26.81
C GLU A 352 -15.99 -8.92 25.38
N PHE A 353 -16.02 -7.62 25.03
CA PHE A 353 -15.47 -7.13 23.76
C PHE A 353 -13.98 -7.44 23.62
N GLY A 354 -13.23 -7.31 24.72
CA GLY A 354 -11.81 -7.64 24.78
C GLY A 354 -11.54 -9.13 24.57
N LYS A 355 -12.39 -10.02 25.10
CA LYS A 355 -12.32 -11.47 24.87
C LYS A 355 -12.64 -11.83 23.43
N ALA A 356 -13.69 -11.25 22.85
CA ALA A 356 -14.05 -11.44 21.44
C ALA A 356 -12.88 -11.06 20.50
N ARG A 357 -12.26 -9.91 20.72
CA ARG A 357 -11.09 -9.47 19.94
C ARG A 357 -9.90 -10.42 20.11
N ARG A 358 -9.63 -10.88 21.33
CA ARG A 358 -8.56 -11.84 21.62
C ARG A 358 -8.74 -13.16 20.87
N LEU A 359 -9.97 -13.69 20.81
CA LEU A 359 -10.25 -14.92 20.09
C LEU A 359 -9.85 -14.81 18.61
N PHE A 360 -10.30 -13.77 17.91
CA PHE A 360 -9.95 -13.58 16.50
C PHE A 360 -8.45 -13.37 16.29
N SER A 361 -7.79 -12.57 17.15
CA SER A 361 -6.34 -12.41 17.09
C SER A 361 -5.57 -13.73 17.32
N SER A 362 -6.04 -14.58 18.24
CA SER A 362 -5.47 -15.91 18.48
C SER A 362 -5.59 -16.80 17.25
N ILE A 363 -6.77 -16.85 16.61
CA ILE A 363 -7.02 -17.67 15.41
C ILE A 363 -6.19 -17.17 14.22
N GLU A 364 -6.13 -15.86 14.00
CA GLU A 364 -5.36 -15.24 12.91
C GLU A 364 -3.85 -15.48 13.08
N GLN A 365 -3.31 -15.37 14.30
CA GLN A 365 -1.90 -15.66 14.59
C GLN A 365 -1.57 -17.14 14.44
N HIS A 366 -2.45 -18.03 14.92
CA HIS A 366 -2.24 -19.47 14.80
C HIS A 366 -2.04 -19.87 13.33
N GLN A 367 -2.80 -19.30 12.39
CA GLN A 367 -2.64 -19.58 10.95
C GLN A 367 -1.30 -19.10 10.36
N LEU A 368 -0.67 -18.08 10.95
CA LEU A 368 0.66 -17.64 10.53
C LEU A 368 1.75 -18.62 11.01
N ASP A 369 1.59 -19.20 12.20
CA ASP A 369 2.57 -20.16 12.76
C ASP A 369 2.55 -21.53 12.07
N VAL A 370 1.40 -22.01 11.55
CA VAL A 370 1.30 -23.31 10.82
C VAL A 370 2.08 -23.32 9.49
N THR A 371 2.50 -22.17 8.97
CA THR A 371 3.38 -22.09 7.78
C THR A 371 4.87 -22.26 8.08
N ARG A 372 5.29 -22.50 9.33
CA ARG A 372 6.67 -22.89 9.62
C ARG A 372 6.95 -24.32 9.15
N PRO A 373 7.97 -24.57 8.31
CA PRO A 373 8.41 -25.93 8.04
C PRO A 373 8.81 -26.61 9.35
N ALA A 374 8.45 -27.89 9.50
CA ALA A 374 8.83 -28.71 10.65
C ALA A 374 10.36 -28.66 10.84
N GLY A 375 10.81 -28.10 11.95
CA GLY A 375 12.24 -27.94 12.27
C GLY A 375 12.64 -26.61 12.90
N PHE A 376 11.75 -25.62 13.00
CA PHE A 376 12.02 -24.39 13.73
C PHE A 376 11.42 -24.46 15.14
N GLU A 377 12.18 -24.99 16.10
CA GLU A 377 11.82 -24.87 17.51
C GLU A 377 12.02 -23.41 17.97
N PRO A 378 11.04 -22.81 18.67
CA PRO A 378 11.27 -21.54 19.34
C PRO A 378 12.37 -21.74 20.38
N ALA A 379 13.28 -20.76 20.50
CA ALA A 379 14.30 -20.77 21.53
C ALA A 379 13.63 -20.91 22.91
N THR A 380 13.65 -22.14 23.43
CA THR A 380 13.19 -22.43 24.78
C THR A 380 14.02 -21.56 25.72
N SER A 381 13.33 -20.85 26.62
CA SER A 381 13.96 -20.07 27.66
C SER A 381 14.90 -20.98 28.46
N ARG A 382 16.21 -20.86 28.22
CA ARG A 382 17.23 -21.35 29.15
C ARG A 382 17.15 -20.51 30.43
N SER A 383 16.16 -20.78 31.29
CA SER A 383 16.26 -20.46 32.71
C SER A 383 16.81 -21.70 33.42
N GLY A 384 18.12 -21.82 33.41
CA GLY A 384 18.84 -22.90 34.07
C GLY A 384 20.30 -22.52 34.28
N ALA A 385 20.55 -21.53 35.13
CA ALA A 385 21.84 -21.32 35.79
C ALA A 385 21.58 -20.55 37.09
N GLN A 386 21.39 -21.28 38.20
CA GLN A 386 22.42 -21.42 39.24
C GLN A 386 22.98 -20.06 39.69
N ASN A 387 22.26 -19.36 40.57
CA ASN A 387 22.88 -18.31 41.36
C ASN A 387 23.55 -18.96 42.57
N ARG A 388 24.88 -19.09 42.47
CA ARG A 388 25.76 -19.53 43.55
C ARG A 388 25.64 -18.56 44.73
N ALA A 389 25.62 -19.15 45.92
CA ALA A 389 25.84 -18.47 47.17
C ALA A 389 27.18 -17.69 47.15
N HIS A 390 27.12 -16.39 47.44
CA HIS A 390 28.26 -15.64 47.94
C HIS A 390 27.88 -15.02 49.28
N ASP A 391 28.14 -15.87 50.29
CA ASP A 391 28.79 -15.56 51.56
C ASP A 391 29.25 -14.09 51.70
N ARG A 392 28.56 -13.33 52.55
CA ARG A 392 29.10 -12.12 53.17
C ARG A 392 29.19 -12.39 54.67
N ARG A 393 30.36 -12.84 55.11
CA ARG A 393 30.81 -12.58 56.48
C ARG A 393 31.33 -11.14 56.58
N PRO A 394 31.11 -10.46 57.72
CA PRO A 394 31.63 -9.13 57.96
C PRO A 394 33.11 -9.23 58.37
N SER A 395 33.87 -8.16 58.16
CA SER A 395 35.15 -7.96 58.86
C SER A 395 35.22 -6.55 59.45
N PRO A 396 35.93 -6.40 60.57
CA PRO A 396 35.64 -5.39 61.58
C PRO A 396 36.52 -4.14 61.39
N LEU A 397 35.98 -2.99 61.74
CA LEU A 397 36.47 -2.06 62.78
C LEU A 397 35.51 -0.87 62.90
#